data_AF-A0A971PUK8-F1
#
_entry.id   AF-A0A971PUK8-F1
#
_cell.length_a   1.000
_cell.length_b   1.000
_cell.length_c   1.000
_cell.angle_alpha   90.00
_cell.angle_beta   90.00
_cell.angle_gamma   90.00
#
_symmetry.space_group_name_H-M   'P 1'
#
loop_
_entity.id
_entity.type
_entity.pdbx_description
1 polymer ?
#
loop_
_entity_poly.entity_id
_entity_poly.type
_entity_poly.pdbx_seq_one_letter_code
_entity_poly.pdbx_strand_id
1 'polypeptide(L)'
;MTELVEAVRSLSERVAQLEAELAQRRAQNPGVPEDVAIAISAAVAAFLGHRAKIKQMHYRTGQAYAQQGRVVVQAHLNTQRPR
;
A
#
# COMPACT_ATOMS: atom_id res chain seq x y z
N MET A 1 0.87 -25.02 32.53
CA MET A 1 1.95 -25.17 31.53
C MET A 1 1.40 -25.62 30.17
N THR A 2 0.46 -26.57 30.14
CA THR A 2 -0.17 -27.10 28.91
C THR A 2 -1.00 -26.08 28.12
N GLU A 3 -1.83 -25.26 28.77
CA GLU A 3 -2.65 -24.25 28.08
C GLU A 3 -1.82 -23.22 27.31
N LEU A 4 -0.68 -22.80 27.86
CA LEU A 4 0.23 -21.86 27.20
C LEU A 4 0.85 -22.50 25.96
N VAL A 5 1.23 -23.77 26.04
CA VAL A 5 1.81 -24.52 24.90
C VAL A 5 0.77 -24.69 23.79
N GLU A 6 -0.49 -24.95 24.13
CA GLU A 6 -1.58 -25.03 23.16
C GLU A 6 -1.88 -23.67 22.51
N ALA A 7 -1.89 -22.59 23.30
CA ALA A 7 -2.08 -21.24 22.78
C ALA A 7 -0.94 -20.82 21.83
N VAL A 8 0.31 -21.13 22.17
CA VAL A 8 1.47 -20.87 21.30
C VAL A 8 1.37 -21.71 20.02
N ARG A 9 1.01 -22.99 20.10
CA ARG A 9 0.82 -23.85 18.91
C ARG A 9 -0.26 -23.30 17.98
N SER A 10 -1.43 -22.96 18.53
CA SER A 10 -2.53 -22.36 17.77
C SER A 10 -2.12 -21.05 17.10
N LEU A 11 -1.34 -20.21 17.80
CA LEU A 11 -0.84 -18.96 17.24
C LEU A 11 0.19 -19.21 16.13
N SER A 12 1.11 -20.15 16.31
CA SER A 12 2.11 -20.53 15.30
C SER A 12 1.44 -21.06 14.01
N GLU A 13 0.41 -21.88 14.13
CA GLU A 13 -0.35 -22.38 12.98
C GLU A 13 -1.03 -21.23 12.21
N ARG A 14 -1.66 -20.29 12.94
CA ARG A 14 -2.28 -19.11 12.33
C ARG A 14 -1.27 -18.20 11.65
N VAL A 15 -0.09 -18.02 12.24
CA VAL A 15 1.00 -17.24 11.63
C VAL A 15 1.48 -17.91 10.34
N ALA A 16 1.70 -19.23 10.36
CA ALA A 16 2.12 -19.97 9.16
C ALA A 16 1.09 -19.87 8.02
N GLN A 17 -0.20 -19.94 8.34
CA GLN A 17 -1.28 -19.74 7.35
C GLN A 17 -1.27 -18.32 6.78
N LEU A 18 -1.16 -17.30 7.62
CA LEU A 18 -1.13 -15.90 7.18
C LEU A 18 0.10 -15.58 6.33
N GLU A 19 1.27 -16.15 6.67
CA GLU A 19 2.49 -16.00 5.89
C GLU A 19 2.37 -16.64 4.50
N ALA A 20 1.74 -17.82 4.41
CA ALA A 20 1.46 -18.49 3.15
C ALA A 20 0.50 -17.67 2.25
N GLU A 21 -0.58 -17.14 2.82
CA GLU A 21 -1.51 -16.27 2.08
C GLU A 21 -0.82 -14.98 1.61
N LEU A 22 0.03 -14.38 2.44
CA LEU A 22 0.81 -13.19 2.07
C LEU A 22 1.78 -13.48 0.93
N ALA A 23 2.46 -14.62 0.97
CA ALA A 23 3.35 -15.04 -0.11
C ALA A 23 2.58 -15.23 -1.42
N GLN A 24 1.43 -15.90 -1.36
CA GLN A 24 0.55 -16.10 -2.52
C GLN A 24 0.04 -14.77 -3.11
N ARG A 25 -0.41 -13.84 -2.25
CA ARG A 25 -0.88 -12.51 -2.69
C ARG A 25 0.22 -11.68 -3.33
N ARG A 26 1.45 -11.73 -2.80
CA ARG A 26 2.61 -11.06 -3.40
C ARG A 26 2.99 -11.66 -4.75
N ALA A 27 2.90 -12.98 -4.90
CA ALA A 27 3.14 -13.64 -6.18
C ALA A 27 2.08 -13.28 -7.24
N GLN A 28 0.81 -13.12 -6.83
CA GLN A 28 -0.28 -12.71 -7.71
C GLN A 28 -0.25 -11.23 -8.09
N ASN A 29 0.27 -10.37 -7.20
CA ASN A 29 0.42 -8.94 -7.44
C ASN A 29 1.89 -8.52 -7.28
N PRO A 30 2.74 -8.75 -8.30
CA PRO A 30 4.15 -8.37 -8.28
C PRO A 30 4.39 -6.84 -8.26
N GLY A 31 3.33 -6.04 -8.23
CA GLY A 31 3.39 -4.59 -8.41
C GLY A 31 3.32 -4.21 -9.89
N VAL A 32 3.13 -2.92 -10.16
CA VAL A 32 3.17 -2.40 -11.54
C VAL A 32 4.64 -2.19 -11.93
N PRO A 33 5.12 -2.79 -13.03
CA PRO A 33 6.44 -2.51 -13.57
C PRO A 33 6.64 -1.01 -13.84
N GLU A 34 7.84 -0.50 -13.56
CA GLU A 34 8.13 0.94 -13.62
C GLU A 34 7.96 1.51 -15.04
N ASP A 35 8.35 0.75 -16.05
CA ASP A 35 8.17 1.05 -17.48
C ASP A 35 6.69 1.22 -17.85
N VAL A 36 5.82 0.36 -17.33
CA VAL A 36 4.35 0.45 -17.53
C VAL A 36 3.81 1.73 -16.88
N ALA A 37 4.24 2.05 -15.66
CA ALA A 37 3.82 3.26 -14.96
C ALA A 37 4.26 4.54 -15.69
N ILE A 38 5.49 4.55 -16.25
CA ILE A 38 6.03 5.65 -17.06
C ILE A 38 5.26 5.78 -18.37
N ALA A 39 4.97 4.68 -19.05
CA ALA A 39 4.21 4.69 -20.31
C ALA A 39 2.81 5.28 -20.12
N ILE A 40 2.09 4.88 -19.07
CA ILE A 40 0.78 5.46 -18.71
C ILE A 40 0.91 6.95 -18.43
N SER A 41 1.90 7.35 -17.62
CA SER A 41 2.12 8.75 -17.25
C SER A 41 2.44 9.63 -18.47
N ALA A 42 3.25 9.12 -19.41
CA ALA A 42 3.58 9.80 -20.66
C ALA A 42 2.34 9.95 -21.56
N ALA A 43 1.51 8.92 -21.69
CA ALA A 43 0.27 8.98 -22.46
C ALA A 43 -0.71 10.02 -21.88
N VAL A 44 -0.89 10.04 -20.56
CA VAL A 44 -1.73 11.04 -19.88
C VAL A 44 -1.16 12.45 -20.05
N ALA A 45 0.14 12.65 -19.91
CA ALA A 45 0.80 13.94 -20.12
C ALA A 45 0.63 14.46 -21.56
N ALA A 46 0.80 13.57 -22.54
CA ALA A 46 0.58 13.88 -23.95
C ALA A 46 -0.88 14.25 -24.24
N PHE A 47 -1.84 13.50 -23.68
CA PHE A 47 -3.27 13.80 -23.79
C PHE A 47 -3.64 15.15 -23.19
N LEU A 48 -3.11 15.48 -22.01
CA LEU A 48 -3.38 16.74 -21.32
C LEU A 48 -2.60 17.95 -21.90
N GLY A 49 -1.80 17.75 -22.96
CA GLY A 49 -1.03 18.83 -23.60
C GLY A 49 0.09 19.42 -22.73
N HIS A 50 0.39 18.82 -21.58
CA HIS A 50 1.46 19.26 -20.70
C HIS A 50 2.69 18.38 -20.95
N ARG A 51 3.79 18.97 -21.45
CA ARG A 51 5.12 18.33 -21.39
C ARG A 51 5.50 18.19 -19.92
N ALA A 52 5.02 17.14 -19.27
CA ALA A 52 5.41 16.80 -17.92
C ALA A 52 6.92 16.52 -17.95
N LYS A 53 7.71 17.45 -17.41
CA LYS A 53 9.14 17.24 -17.21
C LYS A 53 9.26 16.01 -16.32
N ILE A 54 9.72 14.89 -16.88
CA ILE A 54 9.86 13.61 -16.15
C ILE A 54 10.88 13.86 -15.03
N LYS A 55 10.40 14.23 -13.84
CA LYS A 55 11.13 14.04 -12.60
C LYS A 55 10.89 12.59 -12.25
N GLN A 56 11.94 11.77 -12.17
CA GLN A 56 11.85 10.38 -11.73
C GLN A 56 10.94 10.29 -10.50
N MET A 57 9.71 9.82 -10.71
CA MET A 57 8.79 9.52 -9.63
C MET A 57 9.10 8.10 -9.22
N HIS A 58 10.00 7.96 -8.24
CA HIS A 58 10.19 6.67 -7.59
C HIS A 58 8.88 6.32 -6.88
N TYR A 59 8.15 5.36 -7.44
CA TYR A 59 6.93 4.84 -6.85
C TYR A 59 7.31 4.08 -5.57
N ARG A 60 7.29 4.77 -4.43
CA ARG A 60 7.52 4.13 -3.13
C ARG A 60 6.22 3.43 -2.74
N THR A 61 6.10 2.16 -3.07
CA THR A 61 5.07 1.28 -2.50
C THR A 61 5.32 1.19 -0.99
N GLY A 62 4.67 2.06 -0.23
CA GLY A 62 4.91 2.17 1.21
C GLY A 62 3.76 2.87 1.91
N GLN A 63 3.60 2.53 3.20
CA GLN A 63 2.57 3.03 4.11
C GLN A 63 2.39 4.57 4.08
N ALA A 64 3.36 5.33 3.58
CA ALA A 64 3.28 6.77 3.41
C ALA A 64 2.01 7.25 2.67
N TYR A 65 1.59 6.58 1.59
CA TYR A 65 0.36 6.99 0.88
C TYR A 65 -0.90 6.80 1.75
N ALA A 66 -1.02 5.63 2.39
CA ALA A 66 -2.13 5.32 3.28
C ALA A 66 -2.12 6.20 4.56
N GLN A 67 -0.95 6.57 5.07
CA GLN A 67 -0.80 7.46 6.23
C GLN A 67 -1.14 8.90 5.88
N GLN A 68 -0.68 9.41 4.73
CA GLN A 68 -1.02 10.76 4.25
C GLN A 68 -2.53 10.90 4.01
N GLY A 69 -3.17 9.90 3.42
CA GLY A 69 -4.63 9.89 3.26
C GLY A 69 -5.37 9.94 4.60
N ARG A 70 -4.91 9.17 5.61
CA ARG A 70 -5.50 9.20 6.96
C ARG A 70 -5.35 10.56 7.64
N VAL A 71 -4.20 11.23 7.49
CA VAL A 71 -3.96 12.58 8.05
C VAL A 71 -4.92 13.60 7.43
N VAL A 72 -5.14 13.55 6.11
CA VAL A 72 -6.07 14.45 5.43
C VAL A 72 -7.51 14.25 5.92
N VAL A 73 -7.95 12.99 6.06
CA VAL A 73 -9.28 12.66 6.56
C VAL A 73 -9.46 13.07 8.03
N GLN A 74 -8.46 12.82 8.88
CA GLN A 74 -8.49 13.22 10.30
C GLN A 74 -8.49 14.75 10.46
N ALA A 75 -7.70 15.48 9.68
CA ALA A 75 -7.69 16.94 9.70
C ALA A 75 -9.07 17.50 9.35
N HIS A 76 -9.72 16.96 8.32
CA HIS A 76 -11.06 17.38 7.91
C HIS A 76 -12.13 17.13 8.99
N LEU A 77 -12.10 15.95 9.62
CA LEU A 77 -12.99 15.62 10.72
C LEU A 77 -12.80 16.53 11.94
N ASN A 78 -11.55 16.91 12.23
CA ASN A 78 -11.23 17.78 13.36
C ASN A 78 -11.65 19.23 13.12
N THR A 79 -11.68 19.70 11.86
CA THR A 79 -12.19 21.02 11.49
C THR A 79 -13.73 21.11 11.54
N GLN A 80 -14.44 19.97 11.40
CA GLN A 80 -15.91 19.94 11.41
C GLN A 80 -16.55 19.74 12.79
N ARG A 81 -15.77 19.53 13.86
CA ARG A 81 -16.29 19.51 15.23
C ARG A 81 -16.21 20.91 15.85
N PRO A 82 -17.30 21.69 15.91
CA PRO A 82 -17.34 22.86 16.79
C PRO A 82 -17.23 22.38 18.25
N ARG A 83 -16.52 23.18 19.06
CA ARG A 83 -16.35 22.98 20.50
C ARG A 83 -17.67 23.07 21.25
#